data_AF-A0A137NV29-F1
#
_entry.id   AF-A0A137NV29-F1
#
_cell.length_a   1.000
_cell.length_b   1.000
_cell.length_c   1.000
_cell.angle_alpha   90.00
_cell.angle_beta   90.00
_cell.angle_gamma   90.00
#
_symmetry.space_group_name_H-M   'P 1'
#
loop_
_entity.id
_entity.type
_entity.pdbx_description
1 polymer ?
#
loop_
_entity_poly.entity_id
_entity_poly.type
_entity_poly.pdbx_seq_one_letter_code
_entity_poly.pdbx_strand_id
1 'polypeptide(L)'
;MVAFQPLFNEYGVVRAFTVFWGWSLIVGSPEVAKEVFVKNNIFAKQVFKQSFKSSTIEKLFGPSQVVSNNGDEWKRHRKIINPIFNQTWNTQLFGSCAQDVIDEWTKEDGKDVKVGDLIQRMTLDVFGKAIFDYNFNVIILNLK
;
A
#
# COMPACT_ATOMS: atom_id res chain seq x y z
N MET A 1 -13.19 -12.43 6.66
CA MET A 1 -12.28 -13.44 6.05
C MET A 1 -12.32 -14.78 6.77
N VAL A 2 -12.33 -14.82 8.11
CA VAL A 2 -12.44 -16.08 8.90
C VAL A 2 -13.61 -16.97 8.45
N ALA A 3 -14.76 -16.38 8.09
CA ALA A 3 -15.94 -17.11 7.62
C ALA A 3 -15.70 -17.97 6.35
N PHE A 4 -14.72 -17.64 5.51
CA PHE A 4 -14.41 -18.38 4.28
C PHE A 4 -13.22 -19.33 4.45
N GLN A 5 -12.57 -19.36 5.61
CA GLN A 5 -11.35 -20.16 5.81
C GLN A 5 -11.54 -21.66 5.51
N PRO A 6 -12.63 -22.33 5.95
CA PRO A 6 -12.84 -23.74 5.63
C PRO A 6 -12.97 -23.97 4.11
N LEU A 7 -13.68 -23.08 3.42
CA LEU A 7 -13.89 -23.16 1.98
C LEU A 7 -12.60 -22.89 1.19
N PHE A 8 -11.72 -22.01 1.69
CA PHE A 8 -10.40 -21.82 1.08
C PHE A 8 -9.50 -23.05 1.27
N ASN A 9 -9.56 -23.69 2.44
CA ASN A 9 -8.79 -24.90 2.70
C ASN A 9 -9.23 -26.07 1.78
N GLU A 10 -10.51 -26.13 1.44
CA GLU A 10 -11.06 -27.19 0.58
C GLU A 10 -10.92 -26.89 -0.91
N TYR A 11 -11.25 -25.67 -1.35
CA TYR A 11 -11.40 -25.34 -2.77
C TYR A 11 -10.34 -24.38 -3.31
N GLY A 12 -9.58 -23.69 -2.44
CA GLY A 12 -8.58 -22.69 -2.83
C GLY A 12 -9.14 -21.40 -3.44
N VAL A 13 -10.38 -21.39 -3.94
CA VAL A 13 -11.09 -20.23 -4.50
C VAL A 13 -12.57 -20.30 -4.17
N VAL A 14 -13.17 -19.16 -3.81
CA VAL A 14 -14.58 -19.06 -3.44
C VAL A 14 -15.23 -17.94 -4.23
N ARG A 15 -16.37 -18.23 -4.86
CA ARG A 15 -17.24 -17.18 -5.42
C ARG A 15 -18.15 -16.66 -4.32
N ALA A 16 -18.09 -15.37 -4.03
CA ALA A 16 -18.92 -14.73 -3.02
C ALA A 16 -19.44 -13.38 -3.50
N PHE A 17 -20.61 -12.98 -3.02
CA PHE A 17 -21.11 -11.62 -3.19
C PHE A 17 -20.54 -10.75 -2.07
N THR A 18 -19.83 -9.67 -2.43
CA THR A 18 -19.27 -8.70 -1.50
C THR A 18 -19.97 -7.36 -1.65
N VAL A 19 -20.16 -6.64 -0.55
CA VAL A 19 -20.91 -5.38 -0.53
C VAL A 19 -20.27 -4.30 -1.41
N PHE A 20 -18.95 -4.28 -1.53
CA PHE A 20 -18.22 -3.25 -2.29
C PHE A 20 -17.94 -3.62 -3.75
N TRP A 21 -17.84 -4.91 -4.07
CA TRP A 21 -17.39 -5.38 -5.40
C TRP A 21 -18.43 -6.25 -6.12
N GLY A 22 -19.58 -6.51 -5.49
CA GLY A 22 -20.59 -7.42 -6.01
C GLY A 22 -20.08 -8.86 -6.07
N TRP A 23 -20.48 -9.61 -7.09
CA TRP A 23 -20.00 -10.97 -7.32
C TRP A 23 -18.50 -10.96 -7.62
N SER A 24 -17.73 -11.64 -6.77
CA SER A 24 -16.27 -11.70 -6.88
C SER A 24 -15.76 -13.12 -6.64
N LEU A 25 -14.62 -13.43 -7.25
CA LEU A 25 -13.83 -14.61 -6.90
C LEU A 25 -12.81 -14.18 -5.84
N ILE A 26 -12.88 -14.79 -4.67
CA ILE A 26 -11.93 -14.59 -3.59
C ILE A 26 -10.94 -15.76 -3.64
N VAL A 27 -9.67 -15.43 -3.84
CA VAL A 27 -8.59 -16.40 -4.01
C VAL A 27 -7.90 -16.62 -2.68
N GLY A 28 -7.87 -17.87 -2.20
CA GLY A 28 -7.17 -18.30 -0.99
C GLY A 28 -5.96 -19.20 -1.25
N SER A 29 -5.87 -19.83 -2.42
CA SER A 29 -4.72 -20.66 -2.83
C SER A 29 -3.59 -19.80 -3.40
N PRO A 30 -2.33 -20.02 -2.98
CA PRO A 30 -1.17 -19.32 -3.53
C PRO A 30 -0.92 -19.67 -5.00
N GLU A 31 -1.24 -20.89 -5.45
CA GLU A 31 -1.10 -21.32 -6.85
C GLU A 31 -2.04 -20.52 -7.75
N VAL A 32 -3.32 -20.42 -7.37
CA VAL A 32 -4.32 -19.63 -8.10
C VAL A 32 -3.99 -18.15 -8.06
N ALA A 33 -3.53 -17.63 -6.90
CA ALA A 33 -3.13 -16.24 -6.77
C ALA A 33 -1.98 -15.91 -7.73
N LYS A 34 -0.95 -16.77 -7.79
CA LYS A 34 0.17 -16.62 -8.72
C LYS A 34 -0.31 -16.59 -10.18
N GLU A 35 -1.21 -17.49 -10.55
CA GLU A 35 -1.78 -17.51 -11.91
C GLU A 35 -2.49 -16.19 -12.25
N VAL A 36 -3.33 -15.68 -11.33
CA VAL A 36 -4.05 -14.43 -11.49
C VAL A 36 -3.08 -13.24 -11.62
N PHE A 37 -2.07 -13.15 -10.77
CA PHE A 37 -1.13 -12.02 -10.78
C PHE A 37 -0.15 -12.03 -11.97
N VAL A 38 0.18 -13.21 -12.52
CA VAL A 38 1.06 -13.33 -13.69
C VAL A 38 0.30 -13.04 -14.99
N LYS A 39 -0.92 -13.56 -15.14
CA LYS A 39 -1.73 -13.43 -16.37
C LYS A 39 -2.49 -12.11 -16.44
N ASN A 40 -1.79 -10.98 -16.28
CA ASN A 40 -2.37 -9.63 -16.25
C ASN A 40 -3.11 -9.18 -17.54
N ASN A 41 -2.91 -9.87 -18.67
CA ASN A 41 -3.67 -9.66 -19.91
C ASN A 41 -5.07 -10.29 -19.85
N ILE A 42 -5.26 -11.32 -19.01
CA ILE A 42 -6.54 -12.00 -18.80
C ILE A 42 -7.22 -11.40 -17.57
N PHE A 43 -6.47 -11.25 -16.48
CA PHE A 43 -6.93 -10.70 -15.22
C PHE A 43 -6.46 -9.25 -15.08
N ALA A 44 -7.13 -8.35 -15.81
CA ALA A 44 -6.87 -6.92 -15.70
C ALA A 44 -7.26 -6.40 -14.30
N LYS A 45 -6.51 -5.43 -13.80
CA LYS A 45 -6.86 -4.72 -12.56
C LYS A 45 -8.18 -3.99 -12.73
N GLN A 46 -8.94 -3.92 -11.65
CA GLN A 46 -10.11 -3.07 -11.54
C GLN A 46 -9.71 -1.60 -11.66
N VAL A 47 -10.29 -0.88 -12.63
CA VAL A 47 -10.00 0.54 -12.86
C VAL A 47 -10.84 1.38 -11.90
N PHE A 48 -10.21 2.29 -11.15
CA PHE A 48 -10.90 3.06 -10.10
C PHE A 48 -12.13 3.80 -10.61
N LYS A 49 -12.07 4.40 -11.80
CA LYS A 49 -13.21 5.10 -12.42
C LYS A 49 -14.44 4.20 -12.64
N GLN A 50 -14.22 2.90 -12.86
CA GLN A 50 -15.27 1.92 -13.10
C GLN A 50 -15.80 1.33 -11.78
N SER A 51 -14.91 1.09 -10.82
CA SER A 51 -15.24 0.46 -9.54
C SER A 51 -15.76 1.46 -8.49
N PHE A 52 -15.35 2.72 -8.58
CA PHE A 52 -15.73 3.77 -7.64
C PHE A 52 -16.32 4.97 -8.39
N LYS A 53 -17.63 5.16 -8.29
CA LYS A 53 -18.30 6.40 -8.74
C LYS A 53 -18.04 7.60 -7.82
N SER A 54 -17.09 7.48 -6.88
CA SER A 54 -16.80 8.51 -5.88
C SER A 54 -15.86 9.56 -6.49
N SER A 55 -16.37 10.79 -6.62
CA SER A 55 -15.60 11.94 -7.10
C SER A 55 -14.38 12.25 -6.21
N THR A 56 -14.36 11.78 -4.96
CA THR A 56 -13.24 11.97 -4.05
C THR A 56 -12.03 11.11 -4.41
N ILE A 57 -12.24 9.85 -4.81
CA ILE A 57 -11.14 8.95 -5.18
C ILE A 57 -10.47 9.43 -6.46
N GLU A 58 -11.25 9.88 -7.45
CA GLU A 58 -10.72 10.47 -8.67
C GLU A 58 -9.96 11.77 -8.39
N LYS A 59 -10.43 12.62 -7.46
CA LYS A 59 -9.71 13.84 -7.05
C LYS A 59 -8.38 13.54 -6.36
N LEU A 60 -8.33 12.50 -5.51
CA LEU A 60 -7.12 12.17 -4.74
C LEU A 60 -6.05 11.50 -5.61
N PHE A 61 -6.45 10.52 -6.43
CA PHE A 61 -5.51 9.74 -7.24
C PHE A 61 -5.24 10.36 -8.61
N GLY A 62 -6.06 11.33 -9.02
CA GLY A 62 -6.01 11.91 -10.34
C GLY A 62 -6.54 10.98 -11.44
N PRO A 63 -6.52 11.46 -12.69
CA PRO A 63 -7.12 10.75 -13.82
C PRO A 63 -6.29 9.55 -14.32
N SER A 64 -5.00 9.45 -13.97
CA SER A 64 -4.11 8.38 -14.42
C SER A 64 -3.06 8.06 -13.35
N GLN A 65 -2.94 6.78 -12.98
CA GLN A 65 -2.14 6.34 -11.84
C GLN A 65 -1.72 4.86 -11.95
N VAL A 66 -0.63 4.46 -11.28
CA VAL A 66 0.02 3.15 -11.44
C VAL A 66 -0.70 1.96 -10.77
N VAL A 67 -1.43 2.21 -9.68
CA VAL A 67 -2.18 1.24 -8.88
C VAL A 67 -3.29 0.57 -9.69
N SER A 68 -4.13 1.33 -10.43
CA SER A 68 -5.29 0.77 -11.15
C SER A 68 -5.18 0.74 -12.67
N ASN A 69 -4.24 1.48 -13.28
CA ASN A 69 -4.06 1.39 -14.72
C ASN A 69 -3.55 0.00 -15.14
N ASN A 70 -3.89 -0.37 -16.38
CA ASN A 70 -3.47 -1.58 -17.08
C ASN A 70 -2.74 -1.22 -18.39
N GLY A 71 -2.21 -2.23 -19.08
CA GLY A 71 -1.65 -2.07 -20.42
C GLY A 71 -0.53 -1.04 -20.52
N ASP A 72 -0.52 -0.25 -21.61
CA ASP A 72 0.58 0.66 -21.92
C ASP A 72 0.65 1.87 -21.00
N GLU A 73 -0.48 2.38 -20.50
CA GLU A 73 -0.51 3.44 -19.49
C GLU A 73 0.18 2.99 -18.19
N TRP A 74 -0.08 1.76 -17.74
CA TRP A 74 0.61 1.19 -16.58
C TRP A 74 2.11 1.02 -16.82
N LYS A 75 2.50 0.51 -18.00
CA LYS A 75 3.92 0.39 -18.39
C LYS A 75 4.61 1.76 -18.41
N ARG A 76 3.94 2.79 -18.93
CA ARG A 76 4.45 4.17 -18.97
C ARG A 76 4.75 4.69 -17.56
N HIS A 77 3.81 4.54 -16.62
CA HIS A 77 4.02 4.91 -15.22
C HIS A 77 5.18 4.13 -14.58
N ARG A 78 5.21 2.80 -14.72
CA ARG A 78 6.29 1.98 -14.13
C ARG A 78 7.67 2.27 -14.72
N LYS A 79 7.76 2.67 -16.00
CA LYS A 79 9.03 3.06 -16.61
C LYS A 79 9.70 4.22 -15.87
N ILE A 80 8.91 5.16 -15.35
CA ILE A 80 9.39 6.32 -14.59
C ILE A 80 9.59 5.96 -13.11
N ILE A 81 8.68 5.19 -12.53
CA ILE A 81 8.67 4.87 -11.09
C ILE A 81 9.74 3.83 -10.71
N ASN A 82 9.90 2.77 -11.51
CA ASN A 82 10.78 1.65 -11.15
C ASN A 82 12.24 2.03 -10.86
N PRO A 83 12.89 2.94 -11.62
CA PRO A 83 14.25 3.38 -11.30
C PRO A 83 14.41 3.89 -9.86
N ILE A 84 13.43 4.65 -9.35
CA ILE A 84 13.44 5.18 -7.97
C ILE A 84 13.45 4.03 -6.95
N PHE A 85 12.74 2.93 -7.23
CA PHE A 85 12.65 1.79 -6.32
C PHE A 85 13.75 0.74 -6.50
N ASN A 86 14.48 0.78 -7.63
CA ASN A 86 15.59 -0.12 -7.93
C ASN A 86 16.96 0.48 -7.54
N GLN A 87 16.99 1.71 -7.02
CA GLN A 87 18.22 2.34 -6.56
C GLN A 87 18.71 1.73 -5.23
N THR A 88 19.97 2.03 -4.88
CA THR A 88 20.48 1.70 -3.55
C THR A 88 19.92 2.68 -2.53
N TRP A 89 19.42 2.16 -1.41
CA TRP A 89 18.83 2.97 -0.34
C TRP A 89 19.87 3.32 0.71
N ASN A 90 19.84 4.57 1.20
CA ASN A 90 20.69 5.01 2.31
C ASN A 90 20.15 4.45 3.63
N THR A 91 20.69 3.32 4.08
CA THR A 91 20.26 2.67 5.33
C THR A 91 20.46 3.54 6.58
N GLN A 92 21.41 4.49 6.56
CA GLN A 92 21.64 5.41 7.68
C GLN A 92 20.47 6.40 7.82
N LEU A 93 19.84 6.81 6.73
CA LEU A 93 18.64 7.65 6.75
C LEU A 93 17.45 6.92 7.38
N PHE A 94 17.27 5.63 7.08
CA PHE A 94 16.23 4.82 7.72
C PHE A 94 16.54 4.64 9.21
N GLY A 95 17.81 4.40 9.56
CA GLY A 95 18.27 4.26 10.93
C GLY A 95 18.06 5.53 11.77
N SER A 96 18.33 6.72 11.21
CA SER A 96 18.09 7.98 11.93
C SER A 96 16.60 8.23 12.17
N CYS A 97 15.74 8.02 11.18
CA CYS A 97 14.30 8.09 11.38
C CYS A 97 13.78 7.06 12.41
N ALA A 98 14.36 5.86 12.44
CA ALA A 98 14.01 4.86 13.46
C ALA A 98 14.47 5.30 14.87
N GLN A 99 15.65 5.92 14.97
CA GLN A 99 16.13 6.48 16.23
C GLN A 99 15.21 7.61 16.72
N ASP A 100 14.77 8.50 15.83
CA ASP A 100 13.81 9.57 16.18
C ASP A 100 12.53 8.98 16.81
N VAL A 101 12.00 7.88 16.27
CA VAL A 101 10.83 7.19 16.85
C VAL A 101 11.13 6.61 18.24
N ILE A 102 12.28 5.95 18.39
CA ILE A 102 12.70 5.36 19.68
C ILE A 102 12.85 6.45 20.75
N ASP A 103 13.42 7.60 20.37
CA ASP A 103 13.59 8.74 21.25
C ASP A 103 12.24 9.31 21.68
N GLU A 104 11.25 9.40 20.78
CA GLU A 104 9.88 9.82 21.15
C GLU A 104 9.19 8.81 22.07
N TRP A 105 9.31 7.50 21.82
CA TRP A 105 8.73 6.50 22.72
C TRP A 105 9.37 6.49 24.09
N THR A 106 10.67 6.75 24.19
CA THR A 106 11.39 6.80 25.48
C THR A 106 10.87 7.92 26.38
N LYS A 107 10.33 9.01 25.81
CA LYS A 107 9.70 10.10 26.58
C LYS A 107 8.36 9.68 27.21
N GLU A 108 7.73 8.65 26.68
CA GLU A 108 6.46 8.10 27.16
C GLU A 108 6.67 6.82 27.99
N ASP A 109 7.86 6.62 28.55
CA ASP A 109 8.17 5.45 29.37
C ASP A 109 7.15 5.27 30.52
N GLY A 110 6.73 4.02 30.73
CA GLY A 110 5.68 3.65 31.67
C GLY A 110 4.25 4.00 31.23
N LYS A 111 4.02 4.47 29.99
CA LYS A 111 2.69 4.77 29.45
C LYS A 111 2.36 3.96 28.20
N ASP A 112 1.07 3.85 27.91
CA ASP A 112 0.59 3.25 26.67
C ASP A 112 0.85 4.17 25.48
N VAL A 113 1.54 3.66 24.46
CA VAL A 113 1.82 4.38 23.21
C VAL A 113 1.09 3.78 22.01
N LYS A 114 0.63 4.63 21.10
CA LYS A 114 0.04 4.21 19.82
C LYS A 114 1.15 3.94 18.81
N VAL A 115 1.70 2.72 18.83
CA VAL A 115 2.81 2.30 17.94
C VAL A 115 2.55 2.62 16.47
N GLY A 116 1.33 2.36 15.99
CA GLY A 116 0.97 2.57 14.58
C GLY A 116 1.09 4.03 14.10
N ASP A 117 0.87 5.00 14.98
CA ASP A 117 0.93 6.43 14.60
C ASP A 117 2.36 6.86 14.27
N LEU A 118 3.32 6.61 15.18
CA LEU A 118 4.71 6.97 14.97
C LEU A 118 5.37 6.17 13.84
N ILE A 119 5.00 4.90 13.63
CA ILE A 119 5.49 4.11 12.49
C ILE A 119 4.97 4.65 11.15
N GLN A 120 3.72 5.13 11.08
CA GLN A 120 3.19 5.77 9.87
C GLN A 120 3.89 7.10 9.59
N ARG A 121 4.11 7.92 10.63
CA ARG A 121 4.86 9.19 10.53
C ARG A 121 6.32 8.96 10.09
N MET A 122 6.97 7.95 10.65
CA MET A 122 8.31 7.54 10.24
C MET A 122 8.36 7.15 8.76
N THR A 123 7.37 6.40 8.29
CA THR A 123 7.27 6.07 6.86
C THR A 123 7.19 7.34 6.01
N LEU A 124 6.39 8.33 6.41
CA LEU A 124 6.29 9.60 5.69
C LEU A 124 7.61 10.39 5.70
N ASP A 125 8.30 10.49 6.84
CA ASP A 125 9.59 11.20 6.94
C ASP A 125 10.69 10.51 6.12
N VAL A 126 10.75 9.17 6.14
CA VAL A 126 11.68 8.40 5.32
C VAL A 126 11.41 8.64 3.83
N PHE A 127 10.16 8.56 3.39
CA PHE A 127 9.80 8.82 1.99
C PHE A 127 10.09 10.26 1.58
N GLY A 128 9.76 11.23 2.45
CA GLY A 128 10.08 12.63 2.27
C GLY A 128 11.57 12.84 2.01
N LYS A 129 12.41 12.38 2.95
CA LYS A 129 13.87 12.57 2.86
C LYS A 129 14.48 11.79 1.69
N ALA A 130 14.06 10.54 1.46
CA ALA A 130 14.72 9.65 0.51
C ALA A 130 14.27 9.82 -0.94
N ILE A 131 13.02 10.26 -1.19
CA ILE A 131 12.47 10.38 -2.56
C ILE A 131 12.22 11.84 -2.94
N PHE A 132 11.74 12.66 -2.01
CA PHE A 132 11.33 14.04 -2.29
C PHE A 132 12.36 15.08 -1.84
N ASP A 133 13.47 14.66 -1.22
CA ASP A 133 14.46 15.53 -0.59
C ASP A 133 13.80 16.56 0.35
N TYR A 134 12.78 16.11 1.09
CA TYR A 134 11.94 16.95 1.94
C TYR A 134 11.75 16.33 3.32
N ASN A 135 12.08 17.08 4.36
CA ASN A 135 11.90 16.63 5.73
C ASN A 135 10.58 17.16 6.30
N PHE A 136 9.57 16.29 6.43
CA PHE A 136 8.28 16.68 7.02
C PHE A 136 8.37 16.90 8.54
N ASN A 137 9.37 16.30 9.21
CA ASN A 137 9.58 16.33 10.66
C ASN A 137 8.36 15.85 11.46
N VAL A 138 7.56 14.93 10.90
CA VAL A 138 6.27 14.53 11.50
C VAL A 138 6.43 13.56 12.67
N ILE A 139 7.60 12.94 12.84
CA ILE A 139 7.92 12.14 14.03
C ILE A 139 8.00 13.05 15.27
N ILE A 140 8.72 14.16 15.16
CA ILE A 140 9.02 15.06 16.29
C ILE A 140 7.92 16.11 16.51
N LEU A 141 7.23 16.50 15.43
CA LEU A 141 6.09 17.42 15.54
C LEU A 141 4.90 16.71 16.19
N ASN A 142 4.56 17.13 17.41
CA ASN A 142 3.31 16.79 18.07
C ASN A 142 2.12 17.44 17.36
N LEU A 143 1.76 16.89 16.21
CA LEU A 143 0.48 17.14 15.56
C LEU A 143 -0.62 16.56 16.46
N LYS A 144 -1.26 17.45 17.23
CA LYS A 144 -2.44 17.18 18.04
C LYS A 144 -3.70 17.20 17.17
#